data_AF-A0A9D8DCX2-F1
#
_entry.id   AF-A0A9D8DCX2-F1
#
_cell.length_a   1.000
_cell.length_b   1.000
_cell.length_c   1.000
_cell.angle_alpha   90.00
_cell.angle_beta   90.00
_cell.angle_gamma   90.00
#
_symmetry.space_group_name_H-M   'P 1'
#
loop_
_entity.id
_entity.type
_entity.pdbx_description
1 polymer ?
#
loop_
_entity_poly.entity_id
_entity_poly.type
_entity_poly.pdbx_seq_one_letter_code
_entity_poly.pdbx_strand_id
1 'polypeptide(L)'
;MWVVRLSDKQLEVVRAVLRSEEHRGPALEGALEALDLARWDDLPEAQLPWGEVETEATKQGVTEADVIWDRCGRHEEPAVPPIRARRERPKRKRAAQDKRAA
;
A
#
# COMPACT_ATOMS: atom_id res chain seq x y z
N MET A 1 11.22 5.85 -10.84
CA MET A 1 10.12 6.44 -10.06
C MET A 1 10.69 7.63 -9.30
N TRP A 2 10.11 8.82 -9.39
CA TRP A 2 10.67 10.01 -8.73
C TRP A 2 9.98 10.21 -7.39
N VAL A 3 10.75 10.39 -6.33
CA VAL A 3 10.24 10.72 -4.99
C VAL A 3 10.55 12.18 -4.73
N VAL A 4 9.53 12.97 -4.38
CA VAL A 4 9.68 14.39 -4.06
C VAL A 4 9.30 14.59 -2.60
N ARG A 5 10.21 15.18 -1.82
CA ARG A 5 9.94 15.56 -0.44
C ARG A 5 9.23 16.92 -0.43
N LEU A 6 7.98 16.92 0.00
CA LEU A 6 7.18 18.13 0.19
C LEU A 6 7.16 18.49 1.68
N SER A 7 7.22 19.79 2.00
CA SER A 7 6.85 20.28 3.32
C SER A 7 5.34 20.18 3.55
N ASP A 8 4.88 20.22 4.79
CA ASP A 8 3.46 20.14 5.15
C ASP A 8 2.62 21.20 4.40
N LYS A 9 3.15 22.41 4.29
CA LYS A 9 2.50 23.50 3.54
C LYS A 9 2.37 23.17 2.05
N GLN A 10 3.39 22.57 1.46
CA GLN A 10 3.35 22.14 0.05
C GLN A 10 2.39 20.96 -0.14
N LEU A 11 2.35 20.04 0.81
CA LEU A 11 1.43 18.90 0.80
C LEU A 11 -0.04 19.36 0.89
N GLU A 12 -0.34 20.30 1.78
CA GLU A 12 -1.67 20.90 1.91
C GLU A 12 -2.10 21.63 0.64
N VAL A 13 -1.18 22.35 -0.01
CA VAL A 13 -1.45 22.99 -1.31
C VAL A 13 -1.76 21.93 -2.38
N VAL A 14 -1.00 20.84 -2.44
CA VAL A 14 -1.27 19.74 -3.38
C VAL A 14 -2.64 19.11 -3.12
N ARG A 15 -2.98 18.82 -1.85
CA ARG A 15 -4.32 18.33 -1.48
C ARG A 15 -5.42 19.30 -1.91
N ALA A 16 -5.23 20.60 -1.69
CA ALA A 16 -6.20 21.62 -2.08
C ALA A 16 -6.38 21.68 -3.61
N VAL A 17 -5.30 21.60 -4.38
CA VAL A 17 -5.34 21.58 -5.85
C VAL A 17 -6.08 20.34 -6.36
N LEU A 18 -5.71 19.15 -5.87
CA LEU A 18 -6.39 17.91 -6.24
C LEU A 18 -7.88 17.93 -5.84
N ARG A 19 -8.22 18.61 -4.74
CA ARG A 19 -9.61 18.80 -4.32
C ARG A 19 -10.36 19.86 -5.15
N SER A 20 -9.67 20.79 -5.79
CA SER A 20 -10.33 21.78 -6.66
C SER A 20 -10.70 21.24 -8.05
N GLU A 21 -10.13 20.09 -8.45
CA GLU A 21 -10.44 19.48 -9.73
C GLU A 21 -11.89 18.97 -9.80
N GLU A 22 -12.61 19.41 -10.83
CA GLU A 22 -14.04 19.13 -11.05
C GLU A 22 -14.26 17.70 -11.56
N HIS A 23 -13.28 17.14 -12.30
CA HIS A 23 -13.34 15.80 -12.87
C HIS A 23 -12.27 14.89 -12.27
N ARG A 24 -12.56 14.32 -11.11
CA ARG A 24 -11.64 13.37 -10.45
C ARG A 24 -11.87 11.97 -10.96
N GLY A 25 -11.00 11.53 -11.86
CA GLY A 25 -10.94 10.13 -12.27
C GLY A 25 -10.44 9.21 -11.13
N PRO A 26 -10.53 7.87 -11.30
CA PRO A 26 -10.13 6.90 -10.29
C PRO A 26 -8.68 7.07 -9.79
N ALA A 27 -7.79 7.53 -10.67
CA ALA A 27 -6.40 7.80 -10.34
C ALA A 27 -6.24 8.98 -9.36
N LEU A 28 -7.04 10.04 -9.54
CA LEU A 28 -6.96 11.23 -8.69
C LEU A 28 -7.57 11.00 -7.31
N GLU A 29 -8.67 10.23 -7.27
CA GLU A 29 -9.27 9.76 -6.01
C GLU A 29 -8.30 8.85 -5.24
N GLY A 30 -7.69 7.87 -5.91
CA GLY A 30 -6.69 7.00 -5.27
C GLY A 30 -5.46 7.78 -4.79
N ALA A 31 -5.04 8.83 -5.50
CA ALA A 31 -3.94 9.69 -5.06
C ALA A 31 -4.32 10.50 -3.81
N LEU A 32 -5.53 11.04 -3.73
CA LEU A 32 -6.02 11.76 -2.54
C LEU A 32 -6.13 10.83 -1.33
N GLU A 33 -6.71 9.64 -1.52
CA GLU A 33 -6.82 8.64 -0.46
C GLU A 33 -5.44 8.20 0.05
N ALA A 34 -4.48 7.97 -0.86
CA ALA A 34 -3.11 7.66 -0.49
C ALA A 34 -2.45 8.82 0.28
N LEU A 35 -2.71 10.08 -0.10
CA LEU A 35 -2.21 11.25 0.62
C LEU A 35 -2.83 11.40 2.01
N ASP A 36 -4.10 11.03 2.20
CA ASP A 36 -4.80 11.12 3.49
C ASP A 36 -4.39 9.97 4.44
N LEU A 37 -4.07 8.79 3.89
CA LEU A 37 -3.60 7.62 4.65
C LEU A 37 -2.10 7.64 4.97
N ALA A 38 -1.36 8.49 4.26
CA ALA A 38 0.08 8.65 4.34
C ALA A 38 0.52 9.22 5.71
N ARG A 39 0.78 8.34 6.69
CA ARG A 39 1.36 8.68 7.99
C ARG A 39 2.89 8.73 7.93
N TRP A 40 3.42 9.65 7.13
CA TRP A 40 4.88 9.80 6.99
C TRP A 40 5.54 10.33 8.27
N ASP A 41 4.79 11.00 9.14
CA ASP A 41 5.28 11.56 10.40
C ASP A 41 5.57 10.50 11.48
N ASP A 42 4.89 9.35 11.44
CA ASP A 42 5.05 8.26 12.40
C ASP A 42 6.06 7.20 11.93
N LEU A 43 6.64 7.37 10.74
CA LEU A 43 7.68 6.47 10.25
C LEU A 43 8.99 6.80 10.97
N PRO A 44 9.63 5.84 11.64
CA PRO A 44 10.93 6.08 12.23
C PRO A 44 11.91 6.57 11.16
N GLU A 45 12.77 7.51 11.51
CA GLU A 45 13.96 7.84 10.70
C GLU A 45 14.59 6.53 10.26
N ALA A 46 14.65 6.31 8.94
CA ALA A 46 14.96 5.01 8.38
C ALA A 46 16.38 4.61 8.79
N GLN A 47 16.48 3.80 9.85
CA GLN A 47 17.70 3.13 10.30
C GLN A 47 17.97 1.94 9.39
N LEU A 48 18.07 2.21 8.08
CA LEU A 48 18.64 1.24 7.17
C LEU A 48 20.13 1.09 7.50
N PRO A 49 20.72 -0.09 7.27
CA PRO A 49 22.15 -0.29 7.41
C PRO A 49 22.87 0.45 6.26
N TRP A 50 22.92 1.78 6.34
CA TRP A 50 23.39 2.65 5.26
C TRP A 50 24.80 2.28 4.79
N GLY A 51 25.68 1.85 5.69
CA GLY A 51 27.02 1.37 5.31
C GLY A 51 27.01 0.11 4.43
N GLU A 52 26.06 -0.81 4.64
CA GLU A 52 25.90 -1.97 3.76
C GLU A 52 25.29 -1.58 2.42
N VAL A 53 24.32 -0.66 2.44
CA VAL A 53 23.67 -0.16 1.22
C VAL A 53 24.68 0.56 0.34
N GLU A 54 25.51 1.43 0.92
CA GLU A 54 26.58 2.16 0.22
C GLU A 54 27.64 1.22 -0.34
N THR A 55 28.05 0.21 0.43
CA THR A 55 29.03 -0.79 -0.01
C THR A 55 28.49 -1.59 -1.20
N GLU A 56 27.23 -2.02 -1.15
CA GLU A 56 26.60 -2.78 -2.22
C GLU A 56 26.37 -1.91 -3.46
N ALA A 57 25.95 -0.65 -3.29
CA ALA A 57 25.77 0.33 -4.35
C ALA A 57 27.10 0.55 -5.10
N THR A 58 28.19 0.75 -4.36
CA THR A 58 29.54 0.93 -4.93
C THR A 58 29.99 -0.33 -5.68
N LYS A 59 29.77 -1.51 -5.11
CA LYS A 59 30.18 -2.79 -5.71
C LYS A 59 29.42 -3.10 -7.00
N GLN A 60 28.14 -2.75 -7.06
CA GLN A 60 27.28 -3.00 -8.22
C GLN A 60 27.29 -1.84 -9.24
N GLY A 61 27.79 -0.66 -8.87
CA GLY A 61 27.78 0.53 -9.72
C GLY A 61 26.37 1.11 -9.92
N VAL A 62 25.50 0.98 -8.92
CA VAL A 62 24.11 1.49 -8.92
C VAL A 62 23.90 2.48 -7.79
N THR A 63 22.74 3.14 -7.73
CA THR A 63 22.46 4.09 -6.64
C THR A 63 22.00 3.37 -5.37
N GLU A 64 22.16 3.99 -4.20
CA GLU A 64 21.64 3.46 -2.93
C GLU A 64 20.13 3.24 -3.00
N ALA A 65 19.41 4.08 -3.74
CA ALA A 65 17.98 3.94 -3.96
C ALA A 65 17.64 2.64 -4.73
N ASP A 66 18.45 2.26 -5.72
CA ASP A 66 18.26 1.02 -6.48
C ASP A 66 18.51 -0.22 -5.58
N VAL A 67 19.52 -0.15 -4.71
CA VAL A 67 19.81 -1.21 -3.73
C VAL A 67 18.66 -1.36 -2.73
N ILE A 68 18.13 -0.26 -2.22
CA ILE A 68 16.99 -0.28 -1.30
C ILE A 68 15.75 -0.85 -2.00
N TRP A 69 15.51 -0.43 -3.24
CA TRP A 69 14.39 -0.92 -4.04
C TRP A 69 14.46 -2.44 -4.25
N ASP A 70 15.64 -2.97 -4.59
CA ASP A 70 15.85 -4.41 -4.75
C ASP A 70 15.70 -5.17 -3.43
N ARG A 71 16.22 -4.63 -2.31
CA ARG A 71 16.04 -5.23 -0.97
C ARG A 71 14.57 -5.27 -0.55
N CYS A 72 13.80 -4.21 -0.80
CA CYS A 72 12.36 -4.16 -0.50
C CYS A 72 11.52 -5.10 -1.37
N GLY A 73 11.97 -5.44 -2.59
CA GLY A 73 11.29 -6.39 -3.47
C GLY A 73 11.47 -7.85 -3.08
N ARG A 74 12.49 -8.17 -2.26
CA ARG A 74 12.82 -9.54 -1.84
C ARG A 74 12.19 -9.84 -0.48
N HIS A 75 10.94 -10.30 -0.49
CA HIS A 75 10.27 -10.79 0.71
C HIS A 75 10.24 -12.33 0.72
N GLU A 76 10.79 -12.95 1.77
CA GLU A 76 10.67 -14.40 2.05
C GLU A 76 9.31 -14.76 2.68
N GLU A 77 8.65 -13.79 3.34
CA GLU A 77 7.30 -13.88 3.90
C GLU A 77 6.35 -12.87 3.22
N PRO A 78 5.06 -13.21 3.01
CA PRO A 78 4.14 -12.30 2.35
C PRO A 78 3.94 -11.03 3.19
N ALA A 79 4.22 -9.87 2.58
CA ALA A 79 4.08 -8.53 3.18
C ALA A 79 2.66 -8.20 3.67
N VAL A 80 1.67 -9.04 3.35
CA VAL A 80 0.30 -8.97 3.84
C VAL A 80 -0.04 -10.32 4.48
N PRO A 81 -0.39 -10.40 5.77
CA PRO A 81 -0.89 -11.64 6.35
C PRO A 81 -2.10 -12.11 5.53
N PRO A 82 -2.21 -13.39 5.16
CA PRO A 82 -3.26 -13.85 4.26
C PRO A 82 -4.62 -13.49 4.87
N ILE A 83 -5.39 -12.69 4.13
CA ILE A 83 -6.77 -12.35 4.48
C ILE A 83 -7.47 -13.69 4.70
N ARG A 84 -7.80 -14.02 5.96
CA ARG A 84 -8.42 -15.30 6.31
C ARG A 84 -9.64 -15.47 5.42
N ALA A 85 -9.56 -16.42 4.48
CA ALA A 85 -10.64 -16.73 3.57
C ALA A 85 -11.91 -16.92 4.40
N ARG A 86 -12.93 -16.11 4.12
CA ARG A 86 -14.22 -16.11 4.81
C ARG A 86 -14.72 -17.56 4.80
N ARG A 87 -14.72 -18.22 5.98
CA ARG A 87 -15.25 -19.58 6.15
C ARG A 87 -16.60 -19.64 5.44
N GLU A 88 -16.69 -20.51 4.43
CA GLU A 88 -17.92 -20.70 3.67
C GLU A 88 -19.07 -20.97 4.64
N ARG A 89 -20.13 -20.16 4.54
CA ARG A 89 -21.35 -20.37 5.33
C ARG A 89 -21.95 -21.71 4.90
N PRO A 90 -22.28 -22.63 5.83
CA PRO A 90 -22.84 -23.92 5.46
C PRO A 90 -24.16 -23.72 4.72
N LYS A 91 -24.26 -24.30 3.51
CA LYS A 91 -25.48 -24.32 2.70
C LYS A 91 -26.60 -24.99 3.51
N ARG A 92 -27.59 -24.22 3.96
CA ARG A 92 -28.84 -24.76 4.53
C ARG A 92 -29.49 -25.66 3.47
N LYS A 93 -29.54 -26.97 3.74
CA LYS A 93 -30.36 -27.92 2.97
C LYS A 93 -31.82 -27.47 3.12
N ARG A 94 -32.47 -27.11 2.01
CA ARG A 94 -33.93 -26.97 1.97
C ARG A 94 -34.52 -28.35 2.23
N ALA A 95 -35.16 -28.53 3.38
CA ALA A 95 -35.92 -29.73 3.66
C ALA A 95 -37.11 -29.76 2.69
N ALA A 96 -37.19 -30.84 1.90
CA ALA A 96 -38.34 -31.15 1.08
C ALA A 96 -39.56 -31.26 1.99
N GLN A 97 -40.48 -30.31 1.86
CA GLN A 97 -41.77 -30.34 2.53
C GLN A 97 -42.65 -31.27 1.72
N ASP A 98 -42.70 -32.53 2.12
CA ASP A 98 -43.57 -33.50 1.50
C ASP A 98 -44.09 -34.48 2.56
N LYS A 99 -45.14 -34.06 3.30
CA LYS A 99 -46.08 -34.97 3.98
C LYS A 99 -47.46 -34.31 4.16
N ARG A 100 -48.39 -34.76 3.30
CA ARG A 100 -49.78 -35.16 3.60
C ARG A 100 -50.78 -34.09 4.08
N ALA A 101 -51.64 -33.65 3.17
CA ALA A 101 -53.07 -33.38 3.41
C ALA A 101 -53.83 -34.36 2.50
N ALA A 102 -54.50 -35.35 3.10
CA ALA A 102 -55.94 -35.39 3.38
C ALA A 102 -56.72 -36.00 2.21
#